data_AF-A0A1U7EVC6-F1
#
_entry.id   AF-A0A1U7EVC6-F1
#
_cell.length_a   1.000
_cell.length_b   1.000
_cell.length_c   1.000
_cell.angle_alpha   90.00
_cell.angle_beta   90.00
_cell.angle_gamma   90.00
#
_symmetry.space_group_name_H-M   'P 1'
#
loop_
_entity.id
_entity.type
_entity.pdbx_description
1 polymer ?
#
loop_
_entity_poly.entity_id
_entity_poly.type
_entity_poly.pdbx_seq_one_letter_code
_entity_poly.pdbx_strand_id
1 'polypeptide(L)' 'MSDDYDIDPEFLYPSDADVLDISAGDDGKVHVRFVVPSPDTGDALELDAVVESIEESDTELPLDDELYD' A
#
# COMPACT_ATOMS: atom_id res chain seq x y z
N MET A 1 16.09 -9.24 16.16
CA MET A 1 14.92 -9.94 16.73
C MET A 1 13.88 -9.84 15.65
N SER A 2 13.22 -10.94 15.30
CA SER A 2 12.15 -10.92 14.31
C SER A 2 10.92 -10.48 15.09
N ASP A 3 10.62 -9.20 14.99
CA ASP A 3 9.42 -8.64 15.59
C ASP A 3 8.23 -9.10 14.75
N ASP A 4 7.64 -10.22 15.18
CA ASP A 4 6.46 -10.84 14.59
C ASP A 4 5.24 -10.10 15.14
N TYR A 5 4.95 -8.93 14.57
CA TYR A 5 3.78 -8.14 14.92
C TYR A 5 2.61 -8.55 14.03
N ASP A 6 1.51 -8.94 14.65
CA ASP A 6 0.21 -9.14 14.01
C ASP A 6 -0.44 -7.76 13.82
N ILE A 7 0.10 -6.96 12.90
CA ILE A 7 -0.49 -5.68 12.51
C ILE A 7 -1.70 -6.02 11.64
N ASP A 8 -2.89 -5.85 12.21
CA ASP A 8 -4.11 -6.01 11.43
C ASP A 8 -4.24 -4.82 10.46
N PRO A 9 -4.19 -5.06 9.14
CA PRO A 9 -4.22 -4.01 8.14
C PRO A 9 -5.52 -3.18 8.19
N GLU A 10 -6.58 -3.66 8.86
CA GLU A 10 -7.82 -2.91 9.04
C GLU A 10 -7.65 -1.63 9.89
N PHE A 11 -6.58 -1.54 10.68
CA PHE A 11 -6.29 -0.36 11.52
C PHE A 11 -5.26 0.60 10.92
N LEU A 12 -4.77 0.34 9.70
CA LEU A 12 -3.86 1.24 8.99
C LEU A 12 -4.65 2.26 8.19
N TYR A 13 -4.39 3.55 8.39
CA TYR A 13 -4.85 4.55 7.44
C TYR A 13 -3.90 4.61 6.24
N PRO A 14 -4.38 4.99 5.04
CA PRO A 14 -3.52 5.12 3.86
C PRO A 14 -2.32 6.07 4.06
N SER A 15 -2.41 7.02 4.99
CA SER A 15 -1.33 7.94 5.35
C SER A 15 -0.23 7.31 6.21
N ASP A 16 -0.50 6.17 6.82
CA ASP A 16 0.40 5.51 7.78
C ASP A 16 1.36 4.53 7.09
N ALA A 17 1.16 4.29 5.78
CA ALA A 17 1.91 3.34 4.99
C ALA A 17 2.55 4.01 3.77
N ASP A 18 3.82 3.70 3.52
CA ASP A 18 4.48 4.04 2.27
C ASP A 18 4.48 2.81 1.35
N VAL A 19 3.88 2.95 0.17
CA VAL A 19 3.86 1.89 -0.84
C VAL A 19 5.23 1.79 -1.50
N LEU A 20 5.84 0.61 -1.43
CA LEU A 20 7.14 0.32 -2.03
C LEU A 20 7.00 -0.22 -3.45
N ASP A 21 6.02 -1.11 -3.67
CA ASP A 21 5.85 -1.79 -4.94
C ASP A 21 4.41 -2.29 -5.13
N ILE A 22 3.96 -2.29 -6.39
CA ILE A 22 2.68 -2.88 -6.81
C ILE A 22 2.99 -3.80 -7.99
N SER A 23 2.75 -5.09 -7.82
CA SER A 23 3.08 -6.10 -8.83
C SER A 23 1.92 -7.06 -9.07
N ALA A 24 1.86 -7.61 -10.28
CA ALA A 24 0.98 -8.74 -10.57
C ALA A 24 1.70 -10.04 -10.18
N GLY A 25 1.11 -10.79 -9.25
CA GLY A 25 1.59 -12.10 -8.85
C GLY A 25 1.31 -13.15 -9.92
N ASP A 26 2.05 -14.26 -9.86
CA ASP A 26 1.85 -15.42 -10.74
C ASP A 26 0.47 -16.09 -10.56
N ASP A 27 -0.21 -15.79 -9.45
CA ASP A 27 -1.58 -16.22 -9.16
C ASP A 27 -2.66 -15.33 -9.81
N GLY A 28 -2.24 -14.31 -10.56
CA GLY A 28 -3.12 -13.36 -11.24
C GLY A 28 -3.69 -12.29 -10.31
N LYS A 29 -3.23 -12.20 -9.06
CA LYS A 29 -3.64 -11.16 -8.11
C LYS A 29 -2.64 -10.02 -8.07
N VAL A 30 -3.10 -8.86 -7.62
CA VAL A 30 -2.20 -7.73 -7.39
C VAL A 30 -1.66 -7.85 -5.97
N HIS A 31 -0.35 -7.80 -5.83
CA HIS A 31 0.36 -7.72 -4.57
C HIS A 31 0.84 -6.29 -4.36
N VAL A 32 0.61 -5.78 -3.15
CA VAL A 32 1.08 -4.47 -2.71
C VAL A 32 2.05 -4.69 -1.57
N ARG A 33 3.27 -4.20 -1.76
CA ARG A 33 4.30 -4.20 -0.74
C ARG A 33 4.45 -2.80 -0.19
N PHE A 34 4.43 -2.68 1.13
CA PHE A 34 4.41 -1.39 1.80
C PHE A 34 5.18 -1.47 3.13
N VAL A 35 5.54 -0.30 3.66
CA VAL A 35 6.17 -0.19 4.97
C VAL A 35 5.32 0.65 5.90
N VAL A 36 5.29 0.25 7.17
CA VAL A 36 4.67 1.00 8.27
C VAL A 36 5.68 1.18 9.39
N PRO A 37 5.67 2.30 10.12
CA PRO A 37 6.48 2.45 11.31
C PRO A 37 5.95 1.55 12.43
N SER A 38 6.85 0.80 13.08
CA SER A 38 6.54 0.03 14.29
C SER A 38 6.05 0.97 15.39
N PRO A 39 4.89 0.71 16.02
CA PRO A 39 4.39 1.55 17.09
C PRO A 39 5.27 1.49 18.36
N ASP A 40 6.02 0.39 18.55
CA ASP A 40 6.85 0.18 19.74
C ASP A 40 8.27 0.72 19.57
N THR A 41 8.86 0.54 18.39
CA THR A 41 10.28 0.88 18.15
C THR A 41 10.47 2.05 17.20
N GLY A 42 9.46 2.36 16.38
CA GLY A 42 9.56 3.33 15.29
C GLY A 42 10.34 2.82 14.07
N ASP A 43 10.81 1.57 14.08
CA ASP A 43 11.52 0.97 12.95
C ASP A 43 10.55 0.65 11.80
N ALA A 44 11.06 0.60 10.57
CA ALA A 44 10.25 0.26 9.40
C ALA A 44 9.93 -1.26 9.37
N LEU A 45 8.64 -1.58 9.31
CA LEU A 45 8.12 -2.93 9.12
C LEU A 45 7.63 -3.09 7.68
N GLU A 46 8.27 -3.98 6.91
CA GLU A 46 7.89 -4.29 5.53
C GLU A 46 6.84 -5.41 5.51
N LEU A 47 5.72 -5.15 4.82
CA LEU A 47 4.57 -6.03 4.73
C LEU A 47 4.16 -6.25 3.27
N ASP A 48 3.55 -7.40 2.99
CA ASP A 48 2.97 -7.75 1.69
C ASP A 48 1.49 -8.05 1.88
N ALA A 49 0.64 -7.44 1.04
CA ALA A 49 -0.79 -7.69 1.03
C ALA A 49 -1.29 -7.99 -0.37
N VAL A 50 -2.27 -8.89 -0.44
CA VAL A 50 -2.97 -9.23 -1.67
C VAL A 50 -4.20 -8.34 -1.79
N VAL A 51 -4.37 -7.70 -2.94
CA VAL A 51 -5.54 -6.88 -3.24
C VAL A 51 -6.76 -7.77 -3.40
N GLU A 52 -7.77 -7.56 -2.55
CA GLU A 52 -9.03 -8.32 -2.61
C GLU A 52 -10.00 -7.77 -3.65
N SER A 53 -10.04 -6.45 -3.84
CA SER A 53 -10.92 -5.78 -4.81
C SER A 53 -10.24 -4.55 -5.42
N ILE A 54 -10.57 -4.29 -6.68
CA ILE A 54 -10.19 -3.08 -7.40
C ILE A 54 -11.50 -2.42 -7.81
N GLU A 55 -11.71 -1.18 -7.38
CA GLU A 55 -12.87 -0.38 -7.77
C GLU A 55 -12.41 0.76 -8.67
N GLU A 56 -12.95 0.81 -9.89
CA GLU A 56 -12.73 1.91 -10.82
C GLU A 56 -13.56 3.11 -10.36
N SER A 57 -12.88 4.21 -10.04
CA SER A 57 -13.55 5.46 -9.70
C SER A 57 -13.53 6.40 -10.91
N ASP A 58 -14.71 6.85 -11.32
CA ASP A 58 -14.92 7.91 -12.33
C ASP A 58 -14.59 9.30 -11.74
N THR A 59 -13.48 9.41 -11.02
CA THR A 59 -12.99 10.69 -10.51
C THR A 59 -12.14 11.32 -11.60
N GLU A 60 -12.59 12.44 -12.16
CA GLU A 60 -11.73 13.29 -12.98
C GLU A 60 -10.58 13.81 -12.11
N LEU A 61 -9.37 13.28 -12.33
CA LEU A 61 -8.17 13.83 -11.71
C LEU A 61 -8.03 15.30 -12.19
N PRO A 62 -7.65 16.24 -11.33
CA PRO A 62 -7.46 17.64 -11.70
C PRO A 62 -6.23 17.87 -12.60
N LEU A 63 -5.77 16.84 -13.30
CA LEU A 63 -4.72 16.93 -14.31
C LEU A 63 -5.38 17.43 -15.59
N ASP A 64 -5.63 18.74 -15.66
CA ASP A 64 -5.84 19.41 -16.93
C ASP A 64 -4.63 19.09 -17.83
N ASP A 65 -4.88 18.43 -18.96
CA ASP A 65 -3.91 18.04 -19.99
C ASP A 65 -3.14 19.25 -20.60
N GLU A 66 -3.42 20.48 -20.15
CA GLU A 66 -2.82 21.73 -20.62
C GLU A 66 -1.44 22.05 -20.02
N LEU A 67 -0.95 21.26 -19.05
CA LEU A 67 0.30 21.52 -18.32
C LEU A 67 1.53 20.70 -18.78
N TYR A 68 1.38 19.82 -19.77
CA TYR A 68 2.49 19.04 -20.33
C TYR A 68 2.65 19.31 -21.83
N ASP A 69 3.59 20.20 -22.19
CA ASP A 69 4.17 20.39 -23.54
C ASP A 69 5.63 19.94 -23.54
#